data_AF-A0A948R578-F1
#
_entry.id   AF-A0A948R578-F1
#
_cell.length_a   1.000
_cell.length_b   1.000
_cell.length_c   1.000
_cell.angle_alpha   90.00
_cell.angle_beta   90.00
_cell.angle_gamma   90.00
#
_symmetry.space_group_name_H-M   'P 1'
#
loop_
_entity.id
_entity.type
_entity.pdbx_description
1 polymer ?
#
loop_
_entity_poly.entity_id
_entity_poly.type
_entity_poly.pdbx_seq_one_letter_code
_entity_poly.pdbx_strand_id
1 'polypeptide(L)'
;MRRSPLLLIEPERAEAPRIIGEADAVDIWIARWLRVRRIEILRRYACDPRRLYEIWEGRRFPEARERALKVFKERYPELVERTDFGMHRVISRSNNTPEQMGLFDT
;
A
#
# COMPACT_ATOMS: atom_id res chain seq x y z
N MET A 1 -36.09 5.65 33.52
CA MET A 1 -34.62 5.84 33.55
C MET A 1 -34.00 5.03 32.42
N ARG A 2 -33.52 5.68 31.34
CA ARG A 2 -32.77 5.01 30.27
C ARG A 2 -31.36 4.71 30.78
N ARG A 3 -30.99 3.44 30.89
CA ARG A 3 -29.58 3.04 30.94
C ARG A 3 -29.19 2.57 29.55
N SER A 4 -28.58 3.45 28.78
CA SER A 4 -27.69 3.04 27.69
C SER A 4 -26.27 3.09 28.24
N PRO A 5 -25.61 1.95 28.48
CA PRO A 5 -24.16 1.91 28.48
C PRO A 5 -23.75 1.44 27.09
N LEU A 6 -23.15 2.36 26.35
CA LEU A 6 -22.34 2.11 25.16
C LEU A 6 -21.58 0.80 25.34
N LEU A 7 -21.85 -0.19 24.48
CA LEU A 7 -21.00 -1.36 24.35
C LEU A 7 -19.60 -0.81 24.04
N LEU A 8 -18.71 -0.90 25.03
CA LEU A 8 -17.28 -0.87 24.85
C LEU A 8 -16.98 -1.98 23.86
N ILE A 9 -16.91 -1.63 22.58
CA ILE A 9 -16.27 -2.46 21.57
C ILE A 9 -14.82 -2.45 22.00
N GLU A 10 -14.42 -3.46 22.78
CA GLU A 10 -13.01 -3.68 23.06
C GLU A 10 -12.33 -3.80 21.70
N PRO A 11 -11.30 -2.97 21.39
CA PRO A 11 -10.61 -3.11 20.14
C PRO A 11 -10.01 -4.51 20.15
N GLU A 12 -10.54 -5.36 19.27
CA GLU A 12 -10.04 -6.69 18.98
C GLU A 12 -8.51 -6.61 18.98
N ARG A 13 -7.85 -7.35 19.89
CA ARG A 13 -6.40 -7.29 20.11
C ARG A 13 -5.72 -7.24 18.75
N ALA A 14 -5.11 -6.11 18.41
CA ALA A 14 -4.35 -5.97 17.19
C ALA A 14 -3.29 -7.08 17.19
N GLU A 15 -3.49 -8.12 16.38
CA GLU A 15 -2.49 -9.17 16.19
C GLU A 15 -1.16 -8.49 15.88
N ALA A 16 -0.09 -8.93 16.55
CA ALA A 16 1.22 -8.37 16.33
C ALA A 16 1.55 -8.42 14.83
N PRO A 17 2.08 -7.34 14.24
CA PRO A 17 2.29 -7.27 12.80
C PRO A 17 3.09 -8.48 12.32
N ARG A 18 2.54 -9.22 11.36
CA ARG A 18 3.23 -10.39 10.80
C ARG A 18 4.54 -9.93 10.15
N ILE A 19 5.61 -10.70 10.34
CA ILE A 19 6.89 -10.45 9.67
C ILE A 19 6.69 -10.74 8.18
N ILE A 20 6.69 -9.69 7.35
CA ILE A 20 6.65 -9.80 5.89
C ILE A 20 7.98 -10.35 5.40
N GLY A 21 7.94 -11.47 4.67
CA GLY A 21 9.08 -12.02 3.93
C GLY A 21 9.13 -11.56 2.47
N GLU A 22 10.14 -12.02 1.73
CA GLU A 22 10.29 -11.69 0.31
C GLU A 22 9.14 -12.26 -0.54
N ALA A 23 8.67 -13.48 -0.25
CA ALA A 23 7.54 -14.09 -0.93
C ALA A 23 6.25 -13.29 -0.77
N ASP A 24 5.98 -12.78 0.44
CA ASP A 24 4.83 -11.90 0.69
C ASP A 24 4.95 -10.60 -0.12
N ALA A 25 6.18 -10.05 -0.25
CA ALA A 25 6.42 -8.85 -1.05
C ALA A 25 6.14 -9.07 -2.55
N VAL A 26 6.45 -10.27 -3.07
CA VAL A 26 6.09 -10.67 -4.45
C VAL A 26 4.56 -10.67 -4.61
N ASP A 27 3.84 -11.30 -3.69
CA ASP A 27 2.38 -11.34 -3.75
C ASP A 27 1.73 -9.97 -3.56
N ILE A 28 2.32 -9.09 -2.75
CA ILE A 28 1.90 -7.69 -2.58
C ILE A 28 2.04 -6.89 -3.89
N TRP A 29 3.11 -7.13 -4.66
CA TRP A 29 3.29 -6.54 -5.99
C TRP A 29 2.23 -7.02 -6.98
N ILE A 30 2.01 -8.34 -7.03
CA ILE A 30 0.97 -8.95 -7.89
C ILE A 30 -0.42 -8.40 -7.51
N ALA A 31 -0.75 -8.35 -6.22
CA ALA A 31 -2.03 -7.81 -5.74
C ALA A 31 -2.25 -6.35 -6.14
N ARG A 32 -1.19 -5.52 -6.15
CA ARG A 32 -1.26 -4.14 -6.63
C ARG A 32 -1.62 -4.08 -8.11
N TRP A 33 -0.96 -4.87 -8.95
CA TRP A 33 -1.22 -4.90 -10.39
C TRP A 33 -2.60 -5.45 -10.74
N LEU A 34 -3.09 -6.40 -9.95
CA LEU A 34 -4.48 -6.88 -10.01
C LEU A 34 -5.50 -5.87 -9.45
N ARG A 35 -5.06 -4.67 -9.04
CA ARG A 35 -5.89 -3.60 -8.47
C ARG A 35 -6.69 -4.05 -7.23
N VAL A 36 -6.16 -5.00 -6.47
CA VAL A 36 -6.74 -5.40 -5.17
C VAL A 36 -6.76 -4.16 -4.27
N ARG A 37 -7.89 -3.98 -3.56
CA ARG A 37 -8.05 -2.83 -2.65
C ARG A 37 -6.96 -2.88 -1.58
N ARG A 38 -6.28 -1.75 -1.35
CA ARG A 38 -5.20 -1.64 -0.34
C ARG A 38 -5.61 -2.18 1.04
N ILE A 39 -6.85 -1.93 1.47
CA ILE A 39 -7.36 -2.42 2.76
C ILE A 39 -7.39 -3.95 2.84
N GLU A 40 -7.67 -4.64 1.73
CA GLU A 40 -7.64 -6.11 1.66
C GLU A 40 -6.22 -6.65 1.75
N ILE A 41 -5.26 -5.96 1.11
CA ILE A 41 -3.83 -6.30 1.22
C ILE A 41 -3.37 -6.17 2.68
N LEU A 42 -3.73 -5.06 3.35
CA LEU A 42 -3.39 -4.85 4.76
C LEU A 42 -3.99 -5.91 5.68
N ARG A 43 -5.26 -6.26 5.48
CA ARG A 43 -5.93 -7.32 6.24
C ARG A 43 -5.27 -8.68 6.04
N ARG A 44 -4.92 -9.01 4.79
CA ARG A 44 -4.32 -10.31 4.45
C ARG A 44 -2.94 -10.50 5.06
N TYR A 45 -2.10 -9.46 5.03
CA TYR A 45 -0.71 -9.55 5.48
C TYR A 45 -0.48 -9.00 6.89
N ALA A 46 -1.53 -8.49 7.56
CA ALA A 46 -1.49 -7.91 8.90
C ALA A 46 -0.27 -6.99 9.10
N CYS A 47 0.00 -6.13 8.11
CA CYS A 47 1.20 -5.31 8.08
C CYS A 47 0.90 -3.82 8.17
N ASP A 48 1.91 -3.08 8.64
CA ASP A 48 1.83 -1.63 8.74
C ASP A 48 1.61 -0.98 7.35
N PRO A 49 0.69 -0.01 7.21
CA PRO A 49 0.44 0.65 5.93
C PRO A 49 1.65 1.27 5.24
N ARG A 50 2.63 1.77 6.01
CA ARG A 50 3.89 2.31 5.46
C ARG A 50 4.70 1.22 4.77
N ARG A 51 4.71 0.00 5.31
CA ARG A 51 5.45 -1.16 4.74
C ARG A 51 5.02 -1.44 3.31
N LEU A 52 3.74 -1.32 2.98
CA LEU A 52 3.27 -1.52 1.60
C LEU A 52 3.92 -0.53 0.64
N TYR A 53 4.01 0.74 1.03
CA TYR A 53 4.66 1.75 0.20
C TYR A 53 6.16 1.51 0.10
N GLU A 54 6.84 1.10 1.16
CA GLU A 54 8.28 0.76 1.09
C GLU A 54 8.57 -0.38 0.10
N ILE A 55 7.70 -1.40 0.06
CA ILE A 55 7.78 -2.50 -0.91
C ILE A 55 7.51 -1.97 -2.32
N TRP A 56 6.48 -1.15 -2.49
CA TRP A 56 6.10 -0.56 -3.77
C TRP A 56 7.08 0.49 -4.30
N GLU A 57 7.85 1.14 -3.43
CA GLU A 57 8.98 2.03 -3.74
C GLU A 57 10.25 1.22 -4.07
N GLY A 58 10.29 -0.09 -3.78
CA GLY A 58 11.47 -0.93 -3.95
C GLY A 58 12.55 -0.74 -2.87
N ARG A 59 12.28 0.04 -1.80
CA ARG A 59 13.20 0.20 -0.67
C ARG A 59 13.35 -1.08 0.13
N ARG A 60 12.28 -1.88 0.18
CA ARG A 60 12.23 -3.16 0.89
C ARG A 60 11.99 -4.28 -0.12
N PHE A 61 12.81 -5.33 -0.06
CA PHE A 61 12.79 -6.45 -1.01
C PHE A 61 12.89 -5.99 -2.49
N PRO A 62 14.01 -5.37 -2.91
CA PRO A 62 14.15 -4.79 -4.25
C PRO A 62 13.95 -5.83 -5.37
N GLU A 63 14.37 -7.08 -5.14
CA GLU A 63 14.21 -8.18 -6.10
C GLU A 63 12.76 -8.67 -6.23
N ALA A 64 11.91 -8.41 -5.24
CA ALA A 64 10.53 -8.92 -5.23
C ALA A 64 9.72 -8.38 -6.40
N ARG A 65 10.00 -7.15 -6.87
CA ARG A 65 9.32 -6.57 -8.03
C ARG A 65 9.60 -7.37 -9.31
N GLU A 66 10.86 -7.71 -9.55
CA GLU A 66 11.25 -8.42 -10.77
C GLU A 66 10.69 -9.85 -10.76
N ARG A 67 10.78 -10.54 -9.61
CA ARG A 67 10.16 -11.85 -9.41
C ARG A 67 8.65 -11.79 -9.62
N ALA A 68 7.98 -10.80 -9.04
CA ALA A 68 6.56 -10.57 -9.25
C ALA A 68 6.24 -10.34 -10.73
N LEU A 69 7.03 -9.54 -11.45
CA LEU A 69 6.80 -9.25 -12.85
C LEU A 69 6.86 -10.52 -13.70
N LYS A 70 7.83 -11.40 -13.44
CA LYS A 70 7.94 -12.70 -14.11
C LYS A 70 6.69 -13.54 -13.87
N VAL A 71 6.31 -13.72 -12.60
CA VAL A 71 5.11 -14.49 -12.22
C VAL A 71 3.83 -13.88 -12.82
N PHE A 72 3.73 -12.56 -12.84
CA PHE A 72 2.55 -11.86 -13.38
C PHE A 72 2.41 -12.06 -14.88
N LYS A 73 3.51 -11.96 -15.64
CA LYS A 73 3.50 -12.20 -17.09
C LYS A 73 3.14 -13.64 -17.44
N GLU A 74 3.60 -14.60 -16.64
CA GLU A 74 3.28 -16.02 -16.82
C GLU A 74 1.82 -16.33 -16.49
N ARG A 75 1.26 -15.75 -15.42
CA ARG A 75 -0.09 -16.06 -14.93
C ARG A 75 -1.19 -15.22 -15.56
N TYR A 76 -0.89 -13.99 -15.98
CA TYR A 76 -1.85 -13.00 -16.45
C TYR A 76 -1.36 -12.28 -17.72
N PRO A 77 -1.01 -13.02 -18.80
CA PRO A 77 -0.47 -12.42 -20.04
C PRO A 77 -1.41 -11.36 -20.65
N GLU A 78 -2.73 -11.53 -20.52
CA GLU A 78 -3.76 -10.60 -21.01
C GLU A 78 -3.87 -9.29 -20.22
N LEU A 79 -3.20 -9.21 -19.06
CA LEU A 79 -3.17 -8.01 -18.22
C LEU A 79 -1.93 -7.16 -18.46
N VAL A 80 -0.89 -7.71 -19.08
CA VAL A 80 0.42 -7.07 -19.18
C VAL A 80 0.35 -5.71 -19.85
N GLU A 81 -0.30 -5.62 -21.01
CA GLU A 81 -0.36 -4.38 -21.80
C GLU A 81 -1.15 -3.24 -21.12
N ARG A 82 -2.06 -3.58 -20.20
CA ARG A 82 -2.91 -2.60 -19.49
C ARG A 82 -2.44 -2.27 -18.08
N THR A 83 -1.34 -2.86 -17.63
CA THR A 83 -0.87 -2.73 -16.25
C THR A 83 0.35 -1.83 -16.20
N ASP A 84 0.29 -0.81 -15.34
CA ASP A 84 1.47 0.00 -15.01
C ASP A 84 2.35 -0.72 -13.97
N PHE A 85 3.54 -1.12 -14.40
CA PHE A 85 4.56 -1.78 -13.57
C PHE A 85 5.50 -0.78 -12.87
N GLY A 86 5.17 0.51 -12.90
CA GLY A 86 5.93 1.59 -12.27
C GLY A 86 6.06 1.46 -10.75
N MET A 87 7.20 1.91 -10.23
CA MET A 87 7.42 2.03 -8.79
C MET A 87 6.54 3.13 -8.20
N HIS A 88 6.12 2.95 -6.95
CA HIS A 88 5.56 4.07 -6.21
C HIS A 88 6.65 5.13 -6.01
N ARG A 89 6.32 6.39 -6.28
CA ARG A 89 7.25 7.52 -6.11
C ARG A 89 6.69 8.43 -5.03
N VAL A 90 7.51 8.70 -4.02
CA VAL A 90 7.22 9.77 -3.06
C VAL A 90 7.54 11.08 -3.75
N ILE A 91 6.52 11.92 -3.95
CA ILE A 91 6.69 13.27 -4.47
C ILE A 91 6.96 14.18 -3.28
N SER A 92 8.15 14.78 -3.25
CA SER A 92 8.52 15.74 -2.22
C SER A 92 7.52 16.91 -2.20
N ARG A 93 7.05 17.29 -1.02
CA ARG A 93 6.23 18.50 -0.83
C ARG A 93 7.13 19.74 -0.81
N SER A 94 7.90 19.95 -1.86
CA SER A 94 8.60 21.23 -2.06
C SER A 94 7.74 22.04 -3.02
N ASN A 95 7.12 23.10 -2.48
CA ASN A 95 6.85 24.38 -3.13
C ASN A 95 5.95 25.17 -2.17
N ASN A 96 6.54 25.75 -1.12
CA ASN A 96 6.00 26.99 -0.56
C ASN A 96 6.29 28.07 -1.60
N THR A 97 5.51 28.07 -2.68
CA THR A 97 5.60 29.11 -3.69
C THR A 97 5.14 30.41 -3.04
N PRO A 98 5.99 31.45 -2.91
CA PRO A 98 5.60 32.70 -2.25
C PRO A 98 4.35 33.33 -2.88
N GLU A 99 4.18 33.15 -4.20
CA GLU A 99 3.00 33.60 -4.95
C GLU A 99 1.69 32.97 -4.44
N GLN A 100 1.73 31.80 -3.80
CA GLN A 100 0.54 31.14 -3.26
C GLN A 100 0.01 31.80 -1.98
N MET A 101 0.85 32.57 -1.27
CA MET A 101 0.45 33.31 -0.07
C MET A 101 -0.32 34.60 -0.42
N GLY A 102 0.04 35.26 -1.53
CA GLY A 102 -0.63 36.47 -2.01
C GLY A 102 -2.04 36.25 -2.57
N LEU A 103 -2.51 35.00 -2.66
CA LEU A 103 -3.85 34.66 -3.13
C LEU A 103 -4.96 35.04 -2.12
N PHE A 104 -4.60 35.33 -0.87
CA PHE A 104 -5.53 35.59 0.24
C PHE A 104 -5.50 37.05 0.73
N ASP A 105 -4.70 37.92 0.12
CA ASP A 105 -4.53 39.33 0.53
C ASP A 105 -5.51 40.31 -0.17
N THR A 106 -6.68 39.82 -0.63
CA THR A 106 -7.71 40.65 -1.31
C THR A 106 -8.85 41.05 -0.38
#